data_AF-A0A4S9BPR2-F1
#
_entry.id   AF-A0A4S9BPR2-F1
#
_cell.length_a   1.000
_cell.length_b   1.000
_cell.length_c   1.000
_cell.angle_alpha   90.00
_cell.angle_beta   90.00
_cell.angle_gamma   90.00
#
_symmetry.space_group_name_H-M   'P 1'
#
loop_
_entity.id
_entity.type
_entity.pdbx_description
1 polymer ?
#
loop_
_entity_poly.entity_id
_entity_poly.type
_entity_poly.pdbx_seq_one_letter_code
_entity_poly.pdbx_strand_id
1 'polypeptide(L)'
;MSLYIIPISPTEGDPSPVKSRVAQIIVPTHTFDAPPKDVDVLIVPGGFGAGPKALHGGDWEPAGVERVVQFLRDQYPTLKHLLTVCNGAGLAARAGILDGQKATTNKQLWPAITALGPKTHWVARARWVVADNGKLWTSSGVSAGTDAMLALIDHIYGKNDQGMLYGDVIKEGMEWNRVYDSEADPFAGSNNVTDVPAQE
;
A
#
# COMPACT_ATOMS: atom_id res chain seq x y z
N MET A 1 17.40 19.83 -26.79
CA MET A 1 17.80 19.95 -25.38
C MET A 1 17.53 18.61 -24.73
N SER A 2 18.55 17.74 -24.67
CA SER A 2 18.40 16.39 -24.12
C SER A 2 18.71 16.45 -22.64
N LEU A 3 17.72 16.16 -21.80
CA LEU A 3 17.90 16.06 -20.35
C LEU A 3 18.67 14.76 -20.06
N TYR A 4 19.96 14.88 -19.77
CA TYR A 4 20.76 13.79 -19.23
C TYR A 4 20.58 13.79 -17.71
N ILE A 5 19.75 12.89 -17.19
CA ILE A 5 19.74 12.56 -15.77
C ILE A 5 20.87 11.55 -15.56
N ILE A 6 21.99 12.00 -14.97
CA ILE A 6 23.10 11.12 -14.56
C ILE A 6 22.76 10.62 -13.16
N PRO A 7 22.40 9.33 -12.98
CA PRO A 7 22.20 8.78 -11.65
C PRO A 7 23.55 8.68 -10.93
N ILE A 8 23.62 9.19 -9.70
CA ILE A 8 24.77 9.02 -8.82
C ILE A 8 24.50 7.74 -8.01
N SER A 9 25.25 6.67 -8.27
CA SER A 9 25.23 5.43 -7.48
C SER A 9 26.18 5.57 -6.29
N PRO A 10 25.76 5.25 -5.05
CA PRO A 10 26.66 5.21 -3.89
C PRO A 10 27.44 3.88 -3.75
N THR A 11 27.27 2.90 -4.65
CA THR A 11 28.02 1.62 -4.59
C THR A 11 28.60 1.21 -5.95
N GLU A 12 29.83 0.70 -5.94
CA GLU A 12 30.38 -0.13 -7.02
C GLU A 12 29.65 -1.47 -6.99
N GLY A 13 29.02 -1.86 -8.10
CA GLY A 13 28.12 -3.02 -8.18
C GLY A 13 26.67 -2.63 -7.89
N ASP A 14 25.86 -2.56 -8.94
CA ASP A 14 24.42 -2.29 -8.89
C ASP A 14 23.67 -3.55 -8.42
N PRO A 15 23.06 -3.57 -7.21
CA PRO A 15 22.25 -4.68 -6.77
C PRO A 15 20.78 -4.56 -7.23
N SER A 16 20.42 -3.57 -8.05
CA SER A 16 19.03 -3.38 -8.47
C SER A 16 18.57 -4.56 -9.34
N PRO A 17 17.60 -5.38 -8.90
CA PRO A 17 17.02 -6.43 -9.74
C PRO A 17 16.20 -5.85 -10.90
N VAL A 18 15.90 -4.55 -10.85
CA VAL A 18 15.15 -3.82 -11.87
C VAL A 18 16.13 -2.95 -12.64
N LYS A 19 16.31 -3.21 -13.93
CA LYS A 19 17.14 -2.42 -14.86
C LYS A 19 16.57 -1.02 -15.13
N SER A 20 16.13 -0.30 -14.10
CA SER A 20 15.69 1.08 -14.21
C SER A 20 16.90 2.00 -14.19
N ARG A 21 17.01 2.86 -15.20
CA ARG A 21 18.09 3.87 -15.31
C ARG A 21 17.82 5.12 -14.47
N VAL A 22 16.69 5.19 -13.78
CA VAL A 22 16.31 6.24 -12.85
C VAL A 22 15.82 5.59 -11.57
N ALA A 23 16.40 5.99 -10.43
CA ALA A 23 16.02 5.53 -9.10
C ALA A 23 15.81 6.72 -8.18
N GLN A 24 14.85 6.60 -7.26
CA GLN A 24 14.63 7.54 -6.18
C GLN A 24 15.28 6.98 -4.91
N ILE A 25 15.98 7.83 -4.17
CA ILE A 25 16.46 7.52 -2.82
C ILE A 25 15.52 8.21 -1.83
N ILE A 26 14.97 7.43 -0.90
CA ILE A 26 14.21 7.93 0.24
C ILE A 26 15.08 7.69 1.47
N VAL A 27 15.54 8.78 2.09
CA VAL A 27 16.40 8.71 3.28
C VAL A 27 15.52 8.74 4.53
N PRO A 28 15.50 7.68 5.35
CA PRO A 28 14.69 7.65 6.56
C PRO A 28 15.25 8.59 7.62
N THR A 29 14.38 9.31 8.32
CA THR A 29 14.77 10.16 9.47
C THR A 29 14.84 9.37 10.79
N HIS A 30 14.25 8.18 10.83
CA HIS A 30 14.13 7.31 12.00
C HIS A 30 14.35 5.84 11.62
N THR A 31 14.56 4.98 12.61
CA THR A 31 14.62 3.53 12.43
C THR A 31 13.42 2.86 13.10
N PHE A 32 13.18 1.58 12.82
CA PHE A 32 12.13 0.83 13.53
C PHE A 32 12.40 0.65 15.03
N ASP A 33 13.66 0.77 15.48
CA ASP A 33 14.01 0.68 16.91
C ASP A 33 13.79 2.01 17.66
N ALA A 34 13.73 3.12 16.91
CA ALA A 34 13.51 4.46 17.44
C ALA A 34 12.52 5.22 16.55
N PRO A 35 11.26 4.77 16.44
CA PRO A 35 10.25 5.48 15.67
C PRO A 35 9.79 6.75 16.39
N PRO A 36 9.16 7.70 15.68
CA PRO A 36 8.40 8.77 16.34
C PRO A 36 7.38 8.18 17.31
N LYS A 37 7.14 8.86 18.45
CA LYS A 37 6.26 8.34 19.51
C LYS A 37 4.78 8.56 19.22
N ASP A 38 4.46 9.43 18.27
CA ASP A 38 3.16 10.03 18.01
C ASP A 38 2.75 9.83 16.53
N VAL A 39 2.90 8.60 16.03
CA VAL A 39 2.45 8.26 14.67
C VAL A 39 0.93 8.07 14.67
N ASP A 40 0.21 9.02 14.07
CA ASP A 40 -1.25 8.92 13.89
C ASP A 40 -1.63 8.06 12.68
N VAL A 41 -0.89 8.21 11.57
CA VAL A 41 -1.17 7.58 10.28
C VAL A 41 0.07 6.86 9.77
N LEU A 42 -0.08 5.60 9.41
CA LEU A 42 0.99 4.84 8.76
C LEU A 42 0.58 4.46 7.33
N ILE A 43 1.50 4.68 6.39
CA ILE A 43 1.32 4.31 4.99
C ILE A 43 2.30 3.19 4.65
N VAL A 44 1.77 2.06 4.19
CA VAL A 44 2.55 0.87 3.82
C VAL A 44 2.51 0.71 2.31
N PRO A 45 3.54 1.18 1.58
CA PRO A 45 3.59 1.00 0.14
C PRO A 45 3.84 -0.48 -0.22
N GLY A 46 3.54 -0.80 -1.47
CA GLY A 46 3.97 -2.05 -2.08
C GLY A 46 5.35 -1.92 -2.73
N GLY A 47 5.57 -2.69 -3.79
CA GLY A 47 6.82 -2.77 -4.52
C GLY A 47 7.60 -4.04 -4.19
N PHE A 48 8.75 -4.21 -4.85
CA PHE A 48 9.56 -5.42 -4.74
C PHE A 48 9.99 -5.72 -3.30
N GLY A 49 10.32 -4.71 -2.49
CA GLY A 49 10.69 -4.90 -1.08
C GLY A 49 9.58 -5.41 -0.15
N ALA A 50 8.31 -5.37 -0.60
CA ALA A 50 7.14 -5.82 0.15
C ALA A 50 6.55 -7.14 -0.40
N GLY A 51 7.24 -7.78 -1.36
CA GLY A 51 6.75 -8.95 -2.07
C GLY A 51 7.08 -10.27 -1.39
N PRO A 52 6.24 -11.32 -1.52
CA PRO A 52 6.64 -12.68 -1.19
C PRO A 52 7.82 -13.15 -2.07
N LYS A 53 8.59 -14.12 -1.56
CA LYS A 53 9.75 -14.75 -2.22
C LYS A 53 9.54 -15.06 -3.71
N ALA A 54 8.34 -15.50 -4.08
CA ALA A 54 7.94 -15.80 -5.46
C ALA A 54 8.13 -14.63 -6.44
N LEU A 55 8.14 -13.38 -5.98
CA LEU A 55 8.39 -12.20 -6.82
C LEU A 55 9.86 -11.96 -7.15
N HIS A 56 10.76 -12.71 -6.51
CA HIS A 56 12.21 -12.56 -6.65
C HIS A 56 12.87 -13.71 -7.41
N GLY A 57 12.08 -14.66 -7.94
CA GLY A 57 12.59 -15.77 -8.73
C GLY A 57 13.43 -16.78 -7.93
N GLY A 58 13.24 -16.86 -6.60
CA GLY A 58 13.94 -17.80 -5.72
C GLY A 58 13.49 -17.70 -4.26
N ASP A 59 14.18 -18.39 -3.34
CA ASP A 59 13.86 -18.41 -1.90
C ASP A 59 14.27 -17.14 -1.14
N TRP A 60 14.70 -16.11 -1.87
CA TRP A 60 15.17 -14.85 -1.32
C TRP A 60 13.99 -13.99 -0.86
N GLU A 61 14.02 -13.61 0.41
CA GLU A 61 13.14 -12.60 0.99
C GLU A 61 13.98 -11.32 1.21
N PRO A 62 13.46 -10.13 0.87
CA PRO A 62 14.17 -8.89 1.15
C PRO A 62 14.57 -8.82 2.63
N ALA A 63 15.83 -8.44 2.88
CA ALA A 63 16.31 -8.30 4.25
C ALA A 63 15.45 -7.28 5.02
N GLY A 64 15.00 -7.66 6.22
CA GLY A 64 14.26 -6.77 7.11
C GLY A 64 12.72 -6.84 7.00
N VAL A 65 12.15 -7.65 6.09
CA VAL A 65 10.69 -7.80 5.98
C VAL A 65 10.05 -8.20 7.32
N GLU A 66 10.64 -9.13 8.06
CA GLU A 66 10.10 -9.52 9.37
C GLU A 66 10.13 -8.38 10.39
N ARG A 67 11.12 -7.48 10.30
CA ARG A 67 11.18 -6.28 11.14
C ARG A 67 10.07 -5.29 10.79
N VAL A 68 9.70 -5.19 9.51
CA VAL A 68 8.54 -4.41 9.07
C VAL A 68 7.24 -5.05 9.58
N VAL A 69 7.08 -6.36 9.43
CA VAL A 69 5.90 -7.09 9.92
C VAL A 69 5.72 -6.91 11.43
N GLN A 70 6.80 -7.07 12.20
CA GLN A 70 6.79 -6.85 13.65
C GLN A 70 6.45 -5.40 13.99
N PHE A 71 7.08 -4.43 13.31
CA PHE A 71 6.78 -3.01 13.50
C PHE A 71 5.31 -2.68 13.24
N LEU A 72 4.73 -3.21 12.14
CA LEU A 72 3.30 -3.02 11.85
C LEU A 72 2.42 -3.59 12.95
N ARG A 73 2.72 -4.80 13.42
CA ARG A 73 1.99 -5.46 14.51
C ARG A 73 2.02 -4.63 15.79
N ASP A 74 3.17 -4.06 16.13
CA ASP A 74 3.35 -3.29 17.36
C ASP A 74 2.73 -1.89 17.28
N GLN A 75 2.77 -1.23 16.12
CA GLN A 75 2.24 0.12 15.94
C GLN A 75 0.72 0.14 15.73
N TYR A 76 0.16 -0.84 15.02
CA TYR A 76 -1.24 -0.80 14.61
C TYR A 76 -2.24 -0.52 15.75
N PRO A 77 -2.11 -1.09 16.97
CA PRO A 77 -3.03 -0.80 18.07
C PRO A 77 -3.16 0.69 18.41
N THR A 78 -2.08 1.47 18.28
CA THR A 78 -2.05 2.90 18.65
C THR A 78 -2.36 3.84 17.48
N LEU A 79 -2.30 3.36 16.24
CA LEU A 79 -2.60 4.18 15.05
C LEU A 79 -4.07 4.64 15.03
N LYS A 80 -4.31 5.83 14.49
CA LYS A 80 -5.64 6.27 14.08
C LYS A 80 -6.02 5.70 12.71
N HIS A 81 -5.06 5.65 11.77
CA HIS A 81 -5.27 5.06 10.45
C HIS A 81 -4.05 4.29 9.92
N LEU A 82 -4.31 3.18 9.22
CA LEU A 82 -3.32 2.45 8.42
C LEU A 82 -3.81 2.42 6.97
N LEU A 83 -2.97 2.83 6.01
CA LEU A 83 -3.24 2.68 4.59
C LEU A 83 -2.18 1.80 3.94
N THR A 84 -2.58 0.66 3.37
CA THR A 84 -1.69 -0.16 2.54
C THR A 84 -1.98 0.06 1.07
N VAL A 85 -0.94 0.16 0.24
CA VAL A 85 -1.07 0.26 -1.22
C VAL A 85 -0.42 -0.95 -1.88
N CYS A 86 -1.05 -1.47 -2.93
CA CYS A 86 -0.54 -2.56 -3.74
C CYS A 86 -0.27 -3.81 -2.86
N ASN A 87 0.88 -4.46 -3.03
CA ASN A 87 1.26 -5.63 -2.22
C ASN A 87 1.68 -5.29 -0.78
N GLY A 88 1.65 -4.03 -0.35
CA GLY A 88 1.83 -3.66 1.07
C GLY A 88 0.78 -4.32 1.97
N ALA A 89 -0.39 -4.65 1.44
CA ALA A 89 -1.43 -5.42 2.14
C ALA A 89 -0.94 -6.80 2.62
N GLY A 90 0.02 -7.42 1.92
CA GLY A 90 0.62 -8.69 2.35
C GLY A 90 1.44 -8.58 3.63
N LEU A 91 2.08 -7.44 3.86
CA LEU A 91 2.81 -7.18 5.12
C LEU A 91 1.83 -6.99 6.28
N ALA A 92 0.74 -6.25 6.06
CA ALA A 92 -0.33 -6.10 7.05
C ALA A 92 -1.03 -7.44 7.35
N ALA A 93 -1.25 -8.28 6.33
CA ALA A 93 -1.77 -9.64 6.50
C ALA A 93 -0.87 -10.48 7.40
N ARG A 94 0.45 -10.52 7.12
CA ARG A 94 1.43 -11.22 7.96
C ARG A 94 1.53 -10.68 9.39
N ALA A 95 1.25 -9.39 9.57
CA ALA A 95 1.20 -8.79 10.90
C ALA A 95 -0.03 -9.23 11.71
N GLY A 96 -1.01 -9.89 11.08
CA GLY A 96 -2.30 -10.29 11.68
C GLY A 96 -3.33 -9.17 11.70
N ILE A 97 -3.02 -8.01 11.09
CA ILE A 97 -3.88 -6.81 11.11
C ILE A 97 -5.15 -7.02 10.29
N LEU A 98 -5.06 -7.84 9.24
CA LEU A 98 -6.17 -8.10 8.31
C LEU A 98 -7.02 -9.32 8.70
N ASP A 99 -6.71 -9.99 9.81
CA ASP A 99 -7.44 -11.19 10.24
C ASP A 99 -8.89 -10.83 10.60
N GLY A 100 -9.86 -11.53 9.99
CA GLY A 100 -11.29 -11.27 10.15
C GLY A 100 -11.79 -9.99 9.45
N GLN A 101 -10.92 -9.21 8.81
CA GLN A 101 -11.27 -7.97 8.14
C GLN A 101 -11.50 -8.17 6.64
N LYS A 102 -12.25 -7.25 6.03
CA LYS A 102 -12.28 -7.11 4.57
C LYS A 102 -11.05 -6.33 4.11
N ALA A 103 -10.41 -6.77 3.03
CA ALA A 103 -9.27 -6.08 2.46
C ALA A 103 -9.17 -6.28 0.94
N THR A 104 -8.32 -5.50 0.28
CA THR A 104 -7.93 -5.71 -1.11
C THR A 104 -6.44 -5.50 -1.31
N THR A 105 -5.95 -5.88 -2.49
CA THR A 105 -4.56 -5.75 -2.94
C THR A 105 -4.54 -5.59 -4.45
N ASN A 106 -3.37 -5.35 -5.02
CA ASN A 106 -3.19 -5.25 -6.46
C ASN A 106 -3.56 -6.56 -7.17
N LYS A 107 -4.15 -6.44 -8.37
CA LYS A 107 -4.77 -7.57 -9.08
C LYS A 107 -3.74 -8.48 -9.74
N GLN A 108 -2.58 -7.93 -10.09
CA GLN A 108 -1.48 -8.69 -10.70
C GLN A 108 -0.87 -9.72 -9.74
N LEU A 109 -0.75 -9.37 -8.46
CA LEU A 109 -0.17 -10.23 -7.43
C LEU A 109 -1.22 -10.90 -6.54
N TRP A 110 -2.48 -10.89 -6.97
CA TRP A 110 -3.62 -11.32 -6.18
C TRP A 110 -3.40 -12.69 -5.52
N PRO A 111 -3.10 -13.79 -6.25
CA PRO A 111 -2.98 -15.10 -5.62
C PRO A 111 -1.82 -15.18 -4.63
N ALA A 112 -0.71 -14.48 -4.91
CA ALA A 112 0.47 -14.51 -4.07
C ALA A 112 0.27 -13.75 -2.75
N ILE A 113 -0.50 -12.66 -2.77
CA ILE A 113 -0.74 -11.84 -1.58
C ILE A 113 -1.90 -12.38 -0.74
N THR A 114 -2.99 -12.84 -1.35
CA THR A 114 -4.10 -13.41 -0.58
C THR A 114 -3.70 -14.68 0.18
N ALA A 115 -2.75 -15.46 -0.37
CA ALA A 115 -2.16 -16.61 0.32
C ALA A 115 -1.41 -16.26 1.62
N LEU A 116 -0.97 -15.01 1.80
CA LEU A 116 -0.30 -14.55 3.03
C LEU A 116 -1.29 -14.18 4.15
N GLY A 117 -2.57 -14.02 3.83
CA GLY A 117 -3.63 -13.67 4.77
C GLY A 117 -4.84 -14.57 4.61
N PRO A 118 -4.76 -15.86 4.96
CA PRO A 118 -5.86 -16.81 4.79
C PRO A 118 -7.10 -16.43 5.63
N LYS A 119 -6.92 -15.72 6.74
CA LYS A 119 -8.00 -15.25 7.62
C LYS A 119 -8.62 -13.91 7.19
N THR A 120 -8.16 -13.34 6.08
CA THR A 120 -8.68 -12.08 5.54
C THR A 120 -9.75 -12.36 4.50
N HIS A 121 -10.82 -11.56 4.51
CA HIS A 121 -11.82 -11.57 3.46
C HIS A 121 -11.41 -10.66 2.30
N TRP A 122 -10.82 -11.22 1.25
CA TRP A 122 -10.27 -10.45 0.14
C TRP A 122 -11.31 -10.12 -0.93
N VAL A 123 -11.50 -8.82 -1.19
CA VAL A 123 -12.47 -8.29 -2.17
C VAL A 123 -11.75 -7.96 -3.48
N ALA A 124 -11.91 -8.81 -4.49
CA ALA A 124 -11.14 -8.79 -5.73
C ALA A 124 -11.43 -7.58 -6.60
N ARG A 125 -12.70 -7.17 -6.68
CA ARG A 125 -13.11 -6.06 -7.54
C ARG A 125 -12.86 -4.68 -6.94
N ALA A 126 -12.62 -4.57 -5.63
CA ALA A 126 -12.42 -3.27 -5.00
C ALA A 126 -11.14 -2.58 -5.49
N ARG A 127 -11.21 -1.27 -5.74
CA ARG A 127 -10.06 -0.35 -5.85
C ARG A 127 -9.45 -0.11 -4.47
N TRP A 128 -10.29 0.09 -3.46
CA TRP A 128 -9.87 0.09 -2.06
C TRP A 128 -10.99 -0.40 -1.15
N VAL A 129 -10.62 -0.84 0.05
CA VAL A 129 -11.53 -1.31 1.09
C VAL A 129 -11.21 -0.56 2.37
N VAL A 130 -12.26 -0.13 3.07
CA VAL A 130 -12.21 0.45 4.41
C VAL A 130 -12.78 -0.56 5.39
N ALA A 131 -12.04 -0.86 6.46
CA ALA A 131 -12.38 -1.82 7.49
C ALA A 131 -12.01 -1.28 8.88
N ASP A 132 -12.25 -2.09 9.92
CA ASP A 132 -11.98 -1.72 11.32
C ASP A 132 -12.49 -0.32 11.70
N ASN A 133 -13.77 -0.07 11.44
CA ASN A 133 -14.45 1.20 11.76
C ASN A 133 -13.77 2.46 11.17
N GLY A 134 -13.14 2.36 9.99
CA GLY A 134 -12.47 3.50 9.35
C GLY A 134 -10.98 3.62 9.67
N LYS A 135 -10.44 2.75 10.52
CA LYS A 135 -9.02 2.72 10.86
C LYS A 135 -8.17 2.04 9.78
N LEU A 136 -8.69 1.00 9.13
CA LEU A 136 -7.92 0.18 8.19
C LEU A 136 -8.32 0.45 6.75
N TRP A 137 -7.36 0.87 5.93
CA TRP A 137 -7.53 1.13 4.52
C TRP A 137 -6.56 0.26 3.72
N THR A 138 -7.08 -0.45 2.72
CA THR A 138 -6.26 -1.26 1.81
C THR A 138 -6.63 -0.92 0.38
N SER A 139 -5.65 -0.66 -0.48
CA SER A 139 -5.90 -0.32 -1.88
C SER A 139 -5.19 -1.27 -2.84
N SER A 140 -5.70 -1.30 -4.07
CA SER A 140 -5.11 -2.01 -5.20
C SER A 140 -3.82 -1.33 -5.70
N GLY A 141 -3.63 -1.21 -7.02
CA GLY A 141 -2.44 -0.60 -7.60
C GLY A 141 -2.34 0.92 -7.41
N VAL A 142 -1.33 1.52 -8.06
CA VAL A 142 -0.94 2.93 -7.87
C VAL A 142 -2.09 3.93 -8.01
N SER A 143 -2.91 3.86 -9.07
CA SER A 143 -4.01 4.80 -9.27
C SER A 143 -5.08 4.67 -8.19
N ALA A 144 -5.43 3.44 -7.82
CA ALA A 144 -6.38 3.18 -6.74
C ALA A 144 -5.83 3.62 -5.38
N GLY A 145 -4.51 3.50 -5.16
CA GLY A 145 -3.85 4.02 -3.96
C GLY A 145 -3.89 5.54 -3.85
N THR A 146 -3.70 6.26 -4.96
CA THR A 146 -3.86 7.72 -4.98
C THR A 146 -5.31 8.11 -4.64
N ASP A 147 -6.30 7.47 -5.27
CA ASP A 147 -7.72 7.73 -4.99
C ASP A 147 -8.08 7.40 -3.53
N ALA A 148 -7.56 6.30 -2.99
CA ALA A 148 -7.76 5.89 -1.60
C ALA A 148 -7.13 6.89 -0.61
N MET A 149 -5.97 7.46 -0.92
CA MET A 149 -5.36 8.51 -0.10
C MET A 149 -6.25 9.77 -0.06
N LEU A 150 -6.76 10.20 -1.21
CA LEU A 150 -7.69 11.34 -1.27
C LEU A 150 -8.98 11.04 -0.50
N ALA A 151 -9.49 9.80 -0.56
CA ALA A 151 -10.65 9.37 0.23
C ALA A 151 -10.35 9.32 1.74
N LEU A 152 -9.15 8.92 2.15
CA LEU A 152 -8.72 8.98 3.55
C LEU A 152 -8.64 10.43 4.04
N ILE A 153 -8.14 11.35 3.22
CA ILE A 153 -8.11 12.78 3.54
C ILE A 153 -9.53 13.32 3.75
N ASP A 154 -10.47 12.95 2.89
CA ASP A 154 -11.89 13.29 3.06
C ASP A 154 -12.48 12.69 4.34
N HIS A 155 -12.10 11.46 4.68
CA HIS A 155 -12.54 10.82 5.91
C HIS A 155 -12.04 11.55 7.16
N ILE A 156 -10.80 12.04 7.15
CA ILE A 156 -10.17 12.71 8.31
C ILE A 156 -10.67 14.16 8.44
N TYR A 157 -10.73 14.91 7.34
CA TYR A 157 -10.95 16.36 7.38
C TYR A 157 -12.33 16.80 6.89
N GLY A 158 -13.08 15.90 6.24
CA GLY A 158 -14.39 16.21 5.69
C GLY A 158 -14.33 17.29 4.61
N LYS A 159 -15.09 18.37 4.83
CA LYS A 159 -15.22 19.49 3.90
C LYS A 159 -14.59 20.76 4.49
N ASN A 160 -14.04 21.61 3.62
CA ASN A 160 -13.62 22.96 3.98
C ASN A 160 -14.84 23.91 4.16
N ASP A 161 -14.58 25.17 4.52
CA ASP A 161 -15.61 26.18 4.79
C ASP A 161 -16.51 26.48 3.57
N GLN A 162 -16.04 26.17 2.37
CA GLN A 162 -16.77 26.32 1.11
C GLN A 162 -17.59 25.08 0.74
N GLY A 163 -17.58 24.05 1.58
CA GLY A 163 -18.31 22.80 1.36
C GLY A 163 -17.64 21.82 0.39
N MET A 164 -16.39 22.08 -0.01
CA MET A 164 -15.60 21.17 -0.85
C MET A 164 -14.87 20.14 0.00
N LEU A 165 -14.85 18.89 -0.46
CA LEU A 165 -14.03 17.83 0.12
C LEU A 165 -12.54 18.19 0.04
N TYR A 166 -11.78 17.95 1.12
CA TYR A 166 -10.34 18.30 1.14
C TYR A 166 -9.53 17.54 0.08
N GLY A 167 -9.88 16.28 -0.18
CA GLY A 167 -9.32 15.49 -1.27
C GLY A 167 -9.59 16.10 -2.64
N ASP A 168 -10.72 16.80 -2.83
CA ASP A 168 -11.00 17.52 -4.08
C ASP A 168 -10.18 18.80 -4.20
N VAL A 169 -9.93 19.53 -3.11
CA VAL A 169 -9.01 20.67 -3.14
C VAL A 169 -7.61 20.22 -3.59
N ILE A 170 -7.13 19.09 -3.06
CA ILE A 170 -5.83 18.53 -3.41
C ILE A 170 -5.81 18.01 -4.86
N LYS A 171 -6.86 17.31 -5.30
CA LYS A 171 -6.91 16.77 -6.67
C LYS A 171 -6.83 17.87 -7.72
N GLU A 172 -7.44 19.03 -7.49
CA GLU A 172 -7.39 20.17 -8.41
C GLU A 172 -5.95 20.71 -8.52
N GLY A 173 -5.25 20.86 -7.40
CA GLY A 173 -3.84 21.29 -7.41
C GLY A 173 -2.88 20.29 -8.05
N MET A 174 -3.24 19.01 -8.09
CA MET A 174 -2.48 17.94 -8.75
C MET A 174 -2.89 17.73 -10.22
N GLU A 175 -3.96 18.38 -10.68
CA GLU A 175 -4.65 18.07 -11.94
C GLU A 175 -5.01 16.56 -12.06
N TRP A 176 -5.40 15.96 -10.93
CA TRP A 176 -5.69 14.52 -10.83
C TRP A 176 -7.15 14.21 -11.18
N ASN A 177 -7.33 13.35 -12.18
CA ASN A 177 -8.63 12.76 -12.53
C ASN A 177 -9.01 11.66 -11.52
N ARG A 178 -9.57 12.09 -10.39
CA ARG A 178 -9.96 11.21 -9.27
C ARG A 178 -11.10 10.26 -9.64
N VAL A 179 -10.97 9.00 -9.24
CA VAL A 179 -12.07 8.01 -9.28
C VAL A 179 -12.63 7.84 -7.86
N TYR A 180 -13.93 8.13 -7.68
CA TYR A 180 -14.61 8.02 -6.39
C TYR A 180 -15.18 6.63 -6.10
N ASP A 181 -15.45 5.84 -7.13
CA ASP A 181 -15.97 4.49 -6.98
C ASP A 181 -14.89 3.55 -6.44
N SER A 182 -15.07 3.09 -5.21
CA SER A 182 -14.15 2.17 -4.55
C SER A 182 -14.30 0.71 -4.98
N GLU A 183 -15.37 0.34 -5.66
CA GLU A 183 -15.81 -1.06 -5.83
C GLU A 183 -15.47 -1.63 -7.22
N ALA A 184 -15.12 -0.78 -8.18
CA ALA A 184 -14.88 -1.17 -9.57
C ALA A 184 -13.43 -0.95 -10.01
N ASP A 185 -12.57 -1.93 -9.74
CA ASP A 185 -11.22 -2.00 -10.28
C ASP A 185 -11.24 -2.66 -11.68
N PRO A 186 -10.91 -1.92 -12.76
CA PRO A 186 -10.93 -2.47 -14.11
C PRO A 186 -9.88 -3.58 -14.30
N PHE A 187 -8.84 -3.65 -13.45
CA PHE A 187 -7.83 -4.69 -13.53
C PHE A 187 -8.29 -6.03 -12.95
N ALA A 188 -9.42 -6.06 -12.24
CA ALA A 188 -9.95 -7.31 -11.68
C ALA A 188 -10.34 -8.31 -12.79
N GLY A 189 -11.01 -7.81 -13.84
CA GLY A 189 -11.42 -8.62 -14.99
C GLY A 189 -10.22 -9.05 -15.86
N SER A 190 -9.27 -8.14 -16.12
CA SER A 190 -8.11 -8.46 -16.96
C SER A 190 -7.14 -9.44 -16.31
N ASN A 191 -7.07 -9.46 -14.97
CA ASN A 191 -6.28 -10.47 -14.23
C ASN A 191 -7.11 -11.69 -13.82
N ASN A 192 -8.40 -11.74 -14.18
CA ASN A 192 -9.32 -12.84 -13.87
C ASN A 192 -9.33 -13.23 -12.38
N VAL A 193 -9.34 -12.23 -11.50
CA VAL A 193 -9.32 -12.44 -10.04
C VAL A 193 -10.74 -12.49 -9.46
N THR A 194 -10.93 -13.32 -8.45
CA THR A 194 -12.19 -13.48 -7.72
C THR A 194 -11.98 -13.31 -6.23
N ASP A 195 -13.06 -12.98 -5.51
CA ASP A 195 -13.03 -12.81 -4.06
C ASP A 195 -12.49 -14.08 -3.39
N VAL A 196 -11.74 -13.90 -2.29
CA VAL A 196 -11.21 -15.00 -1.47
C VAL A 196 -11.82 -14.85 -0.08
N PRO A 197 -12.74 -15.73 0.33
CA PRO A 197 -13.33 -15.66 1.66
C PRO A 197 -12.27 -16.00 2.73
N ALA A 198 -12.48 -15.47 3.93
CA ALA A 198 -11.66 -15.79 5.09
C ALA A 198 -11.83 -17.29 5.45
N GLN A 199 -10.71 -17.93 5.75
CA GLN A 199 -10.64 -19.30 6.26
C GLN A 199 -10.71 -19.26 7.80
N GLU A 200 -11.28 -20.31 8.39
CA GLU A 200 -11.35 -20.51 9.85
C GLU A 200 -9.97 -20.74 10.49
#